data_AF-A0A5C3N904-F1
#
_entry.id   AF-A0A5C3N904-F1
#
_cell.length_a   1.000
_cell.length_b   1.000
_cell.length_c   1.000
_cell.angle_alpha   90.00
_cell.angle_beta   90.00
_cell.angle_gamma   90.00
#
_symmetry.space_group_name_H-M   'P 1'
#
loop_
_entity.id
_entity.type
_entity.pdbx_description
1 polymer ?
#
loop_
_entity_poly.entity_id
_entity_poly.type
_entity_poly.pdbx_seq_one_letter_code
_entity_poly.pdbx_strand_id
1 'polypeptide(L)'
;FPPKPASSFKLQRIMHDFSKSQTRDLIEQTGCAVCGVLCPRSSMYDLENYRKFLHLLVINDKQVTRVERLDAEAEIKSEAGPVLAPDCNCICQDCQISLSTGVAPVHALANGLWLGKVPTVLQGLTLAEKMMIARVRHNRCVVRVASGGVKMRANAIMFANPTPKIYQTLPPPRTELEEVLAFIYTGPVQPTDEDFKRTPLLVSHKKVSAALEWLKLNHTDYKDLDISYENLKGYKDNATPVVVSYHPQTSSKEELGKSLNHDGEEEGTETGPCSLVVHGVTGSQL
;
A
#
# COMPACT_ATOMS: atom_id res chain seq x y z
N PHE A 1 38.36 11.52 28.79
CA PHE A 1 36.96 11.13 28.49
C PHE A 1 36.12 12.23 29.09
N PRO A 2 35.44 13.11 28.33
CA PRO A 2 34.91 12.97 26.96
C PRO A 2 35.94 13.19 25.84
N PRO A 3 35.56 12.97 24.55
CA PRO A 3 36.36 13.42 23.41
C PRO A 3 36.58 14.94 23.45
N LYS A 4 37.73 15.40 22.95
CA LYS A 4 38.04 16.83 22.84
C LYS A 4 37.02 17.50 21.88
N PRO A 5 36.63 18.77 22.15
CA PRO A 5 35.75 19.51 21.24
C PRO A 5 36.29 19.55 19.81
N ALA A 6 35.39 19.53 18.82
CA ALA A 6 35.76 19.70 17.43
C ALA A 6 36.37 21.09 17.20
N SER A 7 37.38 21.19 16.32
CA SER A 7 37.94 22.49 15.95
C SER A 7 36.92 23.34 15.17
N SER A 8 37.04 24.67 15.28
CA SER A 8 36.20 25.62 14.54
C SER A 8 36.21 25.36 13.03
N PHE A 9 37.38 25.05 12.46
CA PHE A 9 37.52 24.67 11.04
C PHE A 9 36.72 23.41 10.69
N LYS A 10 36.76 22.38 11.54
CA LYS A 10 36.01 21.14 11.31
C LYS A 10 34.50 21.40 11.40
N LEU A 11 34.05 22.20 12.36
CA LEU A 11 32.65 22.61 12.48
C LEU A 11 32.19 23.40 11.25
N GLN A 12 32.96 24.39 10.80
CA GLN A 12 32.65 25.18 9.61
C GLN A 12 32.56 24.31 8.35
N ARG A 13 33.48 23.35 8.18
CA ARG A 13 33.44 22.41 7.06
C ARG A 13 32.19 21.52 7.12
N ILE A 14 31.85 20.98 8.29
CA ILE A 14 30.62 20.19 8.48
C ILE A 14 29.39 21.02 8.12
N MET A 15 29.29 22.25 8.61
CA MET A 15 28.17 23.14 8.30
C MET A 15 28.07 23.46 6.80
N HIS A 16 29.20 23.73 6.16
CA HIS A 16 29.26 23.99 4.73
C HIS A 16 28.86 22.76 3.90
N ASP A 17 29.44 21.60 4.19
CA ASP A 17 29.15 20.34 3.48
C ASP A 17 27.70 19.91 3.68
N PHE A 18 27.16 20.10 4.88
CA PHE A 18 25.74 19.91 5.16
C PHE A 18 24.89 20.87 4.33
N SER A 19 25.16 22.18 4.37
CA SER A 19 24.41 23.17 3.58
C SER A 19 24.42 22.85 2.08
N LYS A 20 25.58 22.44 1.55
CA LYS A 20 25.73 22.03 0.14
C LYS A 20 24.95 20.76 -0.19
N SER A 21 24.87 19.81 0.74
CA SER A 21 24.07 18.58 0.57
C SER A 21 22.57 18.79 0.72
N GLN A 22 22.15 19.92 1.30
CA GLN A 22 20.74 20.30 1.44
C GLN A 22 20.19 21.10 0.22
N THR A 23 20.87 21.05 -0.93
CA THR A 23 20.34 21.69 -2.14
C THR A 23 19.15 20.92 -2.70
N ARG A 24 18.21 21.66 -3.30
CA ARG A 24 16.95 21.12 -3.83
C ARG A 24 17.17 19.91 -4.75
N ASP A 25 18.12 19.98 -5.67
CA ASP A 25 18.38 18.91 -6.65
C ASP A 25 18.93 17.61 -6.03
N LEU A 26 19.54 17.68 -4.85
CA LEU A 26 20.05 16.52 -4.10
C LEU A 26 19.00 15.90 -3.18
N ILE A 27 18.00 16.68 -2.76
CA ILE A 27 16.91 16.23 -1.89
C ILE A 27 15.71 15.76 -2.70
N GLU A 28 15.30 16.54 -3.71
CA GLU A 28 14.14 16.22 -4.53
C GLU A 28 14.38 14.93 -5.28
N GLN A 29 13.46 13.99 -5.08
CA GLN A 29 13.48 12.71 -5.76
C GLN A 29 12.48 12.70 -6.91
N THR A 30 12.84 12.00 -7.96
CA THR A 30 11.97 11.73 -9.10
C THR A 30 12.08 10.27 -9.50
N GLY A 31 11.01 9.73 -10.08
CA GLY A 31 10.95 8.34 -10.49
C GLY A 31 11.73 8.07 -11.76
N CYS A 32 12.39 6.92 -11.82
CA CYS A 32 12.94 6.37 -13.05
C CYS A 32 11.82 5.74 -13.90
N ALA A 33 11.68 6.16 -15.15
CA ALA A 33 10.71 5.61 -16.10
C ALA A 33 10.96 4.12 -16.39
N VAL A 34 12.19 3.64 -16.26
CA VAL A 34 12.55 2.26 -16.64
C VAL A 34 12.37 1.27 -15.48
N CYS A 35 12.76 1.63 -14.26
CA CYS A 35 12.70 0.74 -13.09
C CYS A 35 11.73 1.18 -11.99
N GLY A 36 11.13 2.37 -12.09
CA GLY A 36 10.19 2.92 -11.10
C GLY A 36 10.83 3.42 -9.80
N VAL A 37 12.15 3.25 -9.60
CA VAL A 37 12.85 3.65 -8.37
C VAL A 37 12.93 5.18 -8.28
N LEU A 38 12.71 5.71 -7.08
CA LEU A 38 12.93 7.12 -6.75
C LEU A 38 14.43 7.39 -6.55
N CYS A 39 14.98 8.34 -7.31
CA CYS A 39 16.38 8.75 -7.19
C CYS A 39 16.47 10.28 -7.10
N PRO A 40 17.55 10.83 -6.51
CA PRO A 40 17.79 12.27 -6.49
C PRO A 40 17.79 12.84 -7.90
N ARG A 41 17.12 13.99 -8.11
CA ARG A 41 17.01 14.65 -9.42
C ARG A 41 18.38 14.91 -10.06
N SER A 42 19.39 15.22 -9.26
CA SER A 42 20.78 15.40 -9.71
C SER A 42 21.39 14.18 -10.41
N SER A 43 20.88 12.99 -10.15
CA SER A 43 21.41 11.71 -10.63
C SER A 43 20.54 11.09 -11.75
N MET A 44 19.68 11.91 -12.35
CA MET A 44 18.71 11.49 -13.35
C MET A 44 19.04 12.06 -14.72
N TYR A 45 18.74 11.27 -15.75
CA TYR A 45 18.95 11.64 -17.15
C TYR A 45 17.61 11.72 -17.87
N ASP A 46 17.50 12.59 -18.86
CA ASP A 46 16.30 12.69 -19.69
C ASP A 46 16.11 11.40 -20.51
N LEU A 47 14.90 10.82 -20.44
CA LEU A 47 14.52 9.60 -21.16
C LEU A 47 14.61 9.78 -22.69
N GLU A 48 14.32 10.98 -23.21
CA GLU A 48 14.32 11.25 -24.66
C GLU A 48 15.69 10.98 -25.29
N ASN A 49 16.77 11.22 -24.54
CA ASN A 49 18.15 10.93 -24.98
C ASN A 49 18.41 9.43 -25.23
N TYR A 50 17.55 8.55 -24.72
CA TYR A 50 17.69 7.10 -24.78
C TYR A 50 16.60 6.44 -25.64
N ARG A 51 15.82 7.23 -26.39
CA ARG A 51 14.72 6.73 -27.23
C ARG A 51 15.10 5.57 -28.15
N LYS A 52 16.32 5.59 -28.69
CA LYS A 52 16.86 4.53 -29.57
C LYS A 52 17.02 3.17 -28.88
N PHE A 53 17.15 3.14 -27.55
CA PHE A 53 17.33 1.92 -26.76
C PHE A 53 16.02 1.38 -26.17
N LEU A 54 14.90 2.10 -26.31
CA LEU A 54 13.61 1.68 -25.74
C LEU A 54 13.07 0.38 -26.34
N HIS A 55 13.53 -0.02 -27.53
CA HIS A 55 13.20 -1.32 -28.11
C HIS A 55 13.59 -2.49 -27.19
N LEU A 56 14.60 -2.32 -26.32
CA LEU A 56 15.02 -3.31 -25.31
C LEU A 56 13.97 -3.51 -24.20
N LEU A 57 13.03 -2.58 -24.06
CA LEU A 57 11.99 -2.57 -23.04
C LEU A 57 10.62 -2.93 -23.63
N VAL A 58 10.53 -3.25 -24.93
CA VAL A 58 9.30 -3.68 -25.59
C VAL A 58 9.10 -5.16 -25.32
N ILE A 59 8.04 -5.49 -24.59
CA ILE A 59 7.68 -6.86 -24.27
C ILE A 59 6.32 -7.15 -24.88
N ASN A 60 6.27 -8.13 -25.79
CA ASN A 60 5.04 -8.58 -26.43
C ASN A 60 4.36 -9.72 -25.64
N ASP A 61 4.84 -10.02 -24.43
CA ASP A 61 4.25 -11.01 -23.55
C ASP A 61 3.00 -10.45 -22.85
N LYS A 62 1.90 -11.21 -22.89
CA LYS A 62 0.62 -10.91 -22.23
C LYS A 62 0.70 -11.06 -20.70
N GLN A 63 1.79 -11.61 -20.18
CA GLN A 63 2.01 -11.76 -18.74
C GLN A 63 2.64 -10.53 -18.08
N VAL A 64 3.27 -9.63 -18.86
CA VAL A 64 3.99 -8.47 -18.30
C VAL A 64 3.12 -7.22 -18.28
N THR A 65 2.46 -6.91 -19.40
CA THR A 65 1.50 -5.79 -19.47
C THR A 65 0.17 -6.28 -20.00
N ARG A 66 -0.90 -5.61 -19.59
CA ARG A 66 -2.26 -5.96 -20.02
C ARG A 66 -3.13 -4.71 -20.08
N VAL A 67 -3.77 -4.52 -21.23
CA VAL A 67 -4.80 -3.49 -21.41
C VAL A 67 -6.06 -3.92 -20.64
N GLU A 68 -6.63 -2.97 -19.91
CA GLU A 68 -7.90 -3.17 -19.21
C GLU A 68 -9.01 -3.55 -20.20
N ARG A 69 -9.75 -4.61 -19.85
CA ARG A 69 -10.93 -5.07 -20.57
C ARG A 69 -12.16 -4.44 -19.94
N LEU A 70 -13.08 -4.00 -20.80
CA LEU A 70 -14.35 -3.40 -20.41
C LEU A 70 -15.54 -4.37 -20.52
N ASP A 71 -15.37 -5.45 -21.29
CA ASP A 71 -16.37 -6.49 -21.51
C ASP A 71 -15.70 -7.87 -21.67
N ALA A 72 -16.52 -8.92 -21.55
CA ALA A 72 -16.05 -10.31 -21.51
C ALA A 72 -15.62 -10.84 -22.89
N GLU A 73 -16.06 -10.20 -23.95
CA GLU A 73 -15.77 -10.51 -25.35
C GLU A 73 -14.45 -9.88 -25.81
N ALA A 74 -14.02 -8.80 -25.15
CA ALA A 74 -12.79 -8.10 -25.45
C ALA A 74 -11.57 -9.04 -25.35
N GLU A 75 -10.75 -9.04 -26.37
CA GLU A 75 -9.54 -9.86 -26.42
C GLU A 75 -8.50 -9.39 -25.39
N ILE A 76 -7.77 -10.33 -24.79
CA ILE A 76 -6.63 -10.03 -23.93
C ILE A 76 -5.45 -9.54 -24.78
N LYS A 77 -5.06 -8.27 -24.59
CA LYS A 77 -3.96 -7.60 -25.32
C LYS A 77 -2.94 -7.01 -24.33
N SER A 78 -1.66 -7.05 -24.70
CA SER A 78 -0.59 -6.33 -24.01
C SER A 78 -0.63 -4.85 -24.35
N GLU A 79 -0.08 -4.01 -23.48
CA GLU A 79 0.14 -2.60 -23.82
C GLU A 79 1.22 -2.49 -24.91
N ALA A 80 0.98 -1.62 -25.89
CA ALA A 80 1.89 -1.44 -27.02
C ALA A 80 3.06 -0.53 -26.63
N GLY A 81 4.27 -0.89 -27.07
CA GLY A 81 5.47 -0.08 -26.89
C GLY A 81 6.32 -0.49 -25.68
N PRO A 82 7.28 0.35 -25.27
CA PRO A 82 8.18 0.05 -24.16
C PRO A 82 7.43 0.09 -22.83
N VAL A 83 7.72 -0.86 -21.95
CA VAL A 83 7.14 -0.91 -20.60
C VAL A 83 7.83 0.12 -19.72
N LEU A 84 7.13 1.21 -19.42
CA LEU A 84 7.64 2.35 -18.65
C LEU A 84 6.70 2.69 -17.48
N ALA A 85 7.27 3.29 -16.43
CA ALA A 85 6.50 3.87 -15.35
C ALA A 85 5.71 5.06 -15.89
N PRO A 86 4.41 5.14 -15.59
CA PRO A 86 3.60 6.26 -16.03
C PRO A 86 4.10 7.56 -15.40
N ASP A 87 3.90 8.67 -16.13
CA ASP A 87 4.16 10.02 -15.64
C ASP A 87 5.64 10.30 -15.29
N CYS A 88 6.57 9.42 -15.68
CA CYS A 88 8.01 9.57 -15.49
C CYS A 88 8.71 9.85 -16.84
N ASN A 89 9.56 10.88 -16.89
CA ASN A 89 10.32 11.28 -18.08
C ASN A 89 11.84 11.22 -17.89
N CYS A 90 12.30 10.64 -16.78
CA CYS A 90 13.72 10.54 -16.45
C CYS A 90 14.13 9.08 -16.26
N ILE A 91 15.43 8.80 -16.39
CA ILE A 91 16.05 7.50 -16.10
C ILE A 91 17.14 7.66 -15.05
N CYS A 92 17.27 6.68 -14.16
CA CYS A 92 18.38 6.64 -13.20
C CYS A 92 19.69 6.22 -13.87
N GLN A 93 20.81 6.50 -13.20
CA GLN A 93 22.15 6.16 -13.65
C GLN A 93 22.30 4.66 -13.98
N ASP A 94 21.76 3.76 -13.16
CA ASP A 94 21.91 2.31 -13.40
C ASP A 94 21.19 1.87 -14.68
N CYS A 95 19.95 2.35 -14.88
CA CYS A 95 19.19 2.06 -16.10
C CYS A 95 19.86 2.68 -17.33
N GLN A 96 20.40 3.90 -17.18
CA GLN A 96 21.14 4.59 -18.22
C GLN A 96 22.36 3.79 -18.69
N ILE A 97 23.16 3.27 -17.75
CA ILE A 97 24.36 2.48 -18.05
C ILE A 97 23.97 1.23 -18.82
N SER A 98 22.99 0.45 -18.32
CA SER A 98 22.54 -0.77 -18.97
C SER A 98 21.98 -0.53 -20.38
N LEU A 99 21.12 0.49 -20.56
CA LEU A 99 20.58 0.80 -21.88
C LEU A 99 21.68 1.21 -22.87
N SER A 100 22.67 1.96 -22.39
CA SER A 100 23.80 2.40 -23.21
C SER A 100 24.71 1.25 -23.65
N THR A 101 24.78 0.17 -22.87
CA THR A 101 25.49 -1.07 -23.25
C THR A 101 24.64 -2.00 -24.12
N GLY A 102 23.43 -1.60 -24.49
CA GLY A 102 22.53 -2.39 -25.34
C GLY A 102 21.82 -3.52 -24.60
N VAL A 103 21.71 -3.45 -23.27
CA VAL A 103 21.11 -4.49 -22.42
C VAL A 103 19.93 -3.90 -21.64
N ALA A 104 18.84 -4.67 -21.53
CA ALA A 104 17.71 -4.29 -20.68
C ALA A 104 18.15 -4.31 -19.18
N PRO A 105 17.90 -3.24 -18.40
CA PRO A 105 18.26 -3.22 -16.99
C PRO A 105 17.58 -4.36 -16.21
N VAL A 106 18.27 -4.98 -15.25
CA VAL A 106 17.77 -6.13 -14.48
C VAL A 106 16.47 -5.81 -13.74
N HIS A 107 16.36 -4.59 -13.20
CA HIS A 107 15.18 -4.12 -12.47
C HIS A 107 14.22 -3.29 -13.34
N ALA A 108 14.29 -3.42 -14.67
CA ALA A 108 13.34 -2.77 -15.55
C ALA A 108 11.93 -3.30 -15.31
N LEU A 109 10.92 -2.44 -15.41
CA LEU A 109 9.51 -2.80 -15.33
C LEU A 109 9.13 -3.85 -16.38
N ALA A 110 9.79 -3.80 -17.55
CA ALA A 110 9.72 -4.81 -18.60
C ALA A 110 10.02 -6.24 -18.12
N ASN A 111 10.80 -6.43 -17.06
CA ASN A 111 11.16 -7.76 -16.55
C ASN A 111 10.11 -8.35 -15.59
N GLY A 112 8.83 -8.13 -15.86
CA GLY A 112 7.73 -8.62 -15.01
C GLY A 112 7.57 -7.86 -13.68
N LEU A 113 8.15 -6.67 -13.58
CA LEU A 113 8.04 -5.79 -12.40
C LEU A 113 7.00 -4.67 -12.59
N TRP A 114 6.37 -4.62 -13.76
CA TRP A 114 5.31 -3.66 -14.07
C TRP A 114 4.00 -4.03 -13.36
N LEU A 115 3.47 -3.07 -12.60
CA LEU A 115 2.15 -3.19 -11.94
C LEU A 115 1.07 -2.35 -12.63
N GLY A 116 1.47 -1.36 -13.43
CA GLY A 116 0.54 -0.40 -14.06
C GLY A 116 -0.08 0.58 -13.07
N LYS A 117 -1.05 1.37 -13.56
CA LYS A 117 -1.88 2.23 -12.70
C LYS A 117 -2.92 1.37 -11.98
N VAL A 118 -3.13 1.62 -10.69
CA VAL A 118 -4.20 0.96 -9.93
C VAL A 118 -5.55 1.38 -10.54
N PRO A 119 -6.43 0.45 -10.97
CA PRO A 119 -7.73 0.77 -11.53
C PRO A 119 -8.61 1.52 -10.54
N THR A 120 -9.47 2.41 -11.03
CA THR A 120 -10.33 3.27 -10.20
C THR A 120 -11.23 2.47 -9.24
N VAL A 121 -11.70 1.30 -9.64
CA VAL A 121 -12.53 0.41 -8.81
C VAL A 121 -11.76 -0.27 -7.67
N LEU A 122 -10.43 -0.38 -7.79
CA LEU A 122 -9.56 -0.93 -6.74
C LEU A 122 -8.93 0.17 -5.86
N GLN A 123 -9.02 1.43 -6.29
CA GLN A 123 -8.58 2.58 -5.50
C GLN A 123 -9.55 2.85 -4.35
N GLY A 124 -9.02 3.25 -3.20
CA GLY A 124 -9.84 3.68 -2.05
C GLY A 124 -10.69 2.57 -1.43
N LEU A 125 -10.32 1.31 -1.62
CA LEU A 125 -10.87 0.19 -0.86
C LEU A 125 -10.37 0.22 0.58
N THR A 126 -11.27 0.01 1.54
CA THR A 126 -10.91 -0.11 2.96
C THR A 126 -10.11 -1.39 3.23
N LEU A 127 -9.53 -1.52 4.43
CA LEU A 127 -8.81 -2.74 4.78
C LEU A 127 -9.75 -3.96 4.75
N ALA A 128 -10.98 -3.81 5.24
CA ALA A 128 -11.99 -4.86 5.21
C ALA A 128 -12.38 -5.23 3.77
N GLU A 129 -12.62 -4.25 2.90
CA GLU A 129 -12.96 -4.50 1.49
C GLU A 129 -11.82 -5.24 0.77
N LYS A 130 -10.56 -4.84 1.02
CA LYS A 130 -9.38 -5.57 0.50
C LYS A 130 -9.35 -7.02 0.99
N MET A 131 -9.69 -7.29 2.25
CA MET A 131 -9.77 -8.66 2.79
C MET A 131 -10.91 -9.48 2.18
N MET A 132 -12.00 -8.84 1.76
CA MET A 132 -13.17 -9.48 1.15
C MET A 132 -12.94 -9.83 -0.32
N ILE A 133 -12.09 -9.08 -1.04
CA ILE A 133 -11.76 -9.37 -2.44
C ILE A 133 -10.48 -10.20 -2.60
N ALA A 134 -9.72 -10.44 -1.54
CA ALA A 134 -8.48 -11.20 -1.60
C ALA A 134 -8.74 -12.70 -1.80
N ARG A 135 -8.32 -13.25 -2.96
CA ARG A 135 -8.42 -14.69 -3.25
C ARG A 135 -7.55 -15.56 -2.34
N VAL A 136 -6.37 -15.09 -1.96
CA VAL A 136 -5.45 -15.84 -1.08
C VAL A 136 -5.36 -15.15 0.27
N ARG A 137 -5.71 -15.88 1.33
CA ARG A 137 -5.63 -15.41 2.71
C ARG A 137 -4.58 -16.17 3.48
N HIS A 138 -3.50 -15.46 3.77
CA HIS A 138 -2.34 -15.98 4.48
C HIS A 138 -2.18 -15.39 5.89
N ASN A 139 -3.06 -14.48 6.32
CA ASN A 139 -2.97 -13.83 7.63
C ASN A 139 -4.31 -13.80 8.39
N ARG A 140 -4.24 -13.78 9.73
CA ARG A 140 -5.25 -13.25 10.65
C ARG A 140 -4.89 -11.80 10.99
N CYS A 141 -5.89 -10.98 11.22
CA CYS A 141 -5.71 -9.57 11.51
C CYS A 141 -6.47 -9.17 12.77
N VAL A 142 -5.76 -8.47 13.66
CA VAL A 142 -6.38 -7.78 14.80
C VAL A 142 -6.23 -6.30 14.56
N VAL A 143 -7.36 -5.60 14.47
CA VAL A 143 -7.40 -4.14 14.30
C VAL A 143 -7.84 -3.53 15.62
N ARG A 144 -7.00 -2.67 16.19
CA ARG A 144 -7.30 -1.85 17.36
C ARG A 144 -7.51 -0.42 16.91
N VAL A 145 -8.69 0.13 17.14
CA VAL A 145 -8.96 1.56 17.01
C VAL A 145 -8.97 2.16 18.41
N ALA A 146 -8.04 3.09 18.65
CA ALA A 146 -7.98 3.87 19.87
C ALA A 146 -8.56 5.26 19.64
N SER A 147 -9.38 5.73 20.58
CA SER A 147 -9.88 7.11 20.64
C SER A 147 -9.50 7.73 21.99
N GLY A 148 -8.74 8.83 21.94
CA GLY A 148 -8.35 9.62 23.11
C GLY A 148 -9.40 10.65 23.54
N GLY A 149 -10.50 10.75 22.80
CA GLY A 149 -11.55 11.75 23.00
C GLY A 149 -11.94 12.37 21.66
N VAL A 150 -11.02 13.13 21.05
CA VAL A 150 -11.24 13.78 19.74
C VAL A 150 -10.48 13.05 18.62
N LYS A 151 -9.26 12.58 18.91
CA LYS A 151 -8.41 11.92 17.91
C LYS A 151 -8.61 10.41 17.88
N MET A 152 -8.63 9.87 16.67
CA MET A 152 -8.68 8.43 16.41
C MET A 152 -7.42 7.96 15.69
N ARG A 153 -6.92 6.79 16.11
CA ARG A 153 -5.83 6.05 15.45
C ARG A 153 -6.15 4.57 15.41
N ALA A 154 -5.91 3.95 14.27
CA ALA A 154 -6.05 2.51 14.06
C ALA A 154 -4.67 1.86 13.90
N ASN A 155 -4.47 0.75 14.59
CA ASN A 155 -3.33 -0.13 14.40
C ASN A 155 -3.84 -1.51 14.02
N ALA A 156 -3.30 -2.09 12.94
CA ALA A 156 -3.58 -3.46 12.53
C ALA A 156 -2.33 -4.32 12.74
N ILE A 157 -2.49 -5.45 13.43
CA ILE A 157 -1.45 -6.46 13.57
C ILE A 157 -1.87 -7.66 12.71
N MET A 158 -0.97 -8.10 11.83
CA MET A 158 -1.20 -9.26 10.96
C MET A 158 -0.31 -10.43 11.40
N PHE A 159 -0.95 -11.56 11.66
CA PHE A 159 -0.31 -12.83 12.03
C PHE A 159 -0.40 -13.81 10.87
N ALA A 160 0.70 -14.49 10.54
CA ALA A 160 0.69 -15.52 9.50
C ALA A 160 -0.23 -16.69 9.88
N ASN A 161 -0.99 -17.18 8.89
CA ASN A 161 -1.76 -18.41 8.98
C ASN A 161 -0.83 -19.59 8.67
N PRO A 162 -0.83 -20.65 9.48
CA PRO A 162 -0.06 -21.86 9.21
C PRO A 162 -0.39 -22.47 7.84
N THR A 163 -1.66 -22.39 7.43
CA THR A 163 -2.14 -22.87 6.14
C THR A 163 -2.89 -21.74 5.43
N PRO A 164 -2.39 -21.22 4.30
CA PRO A 164 -3.11 -20.23 3.50
C PRO A 164 -4.43 -20.80 2.99
N LYS A 165 -5.51 -20.02 3.08
CA LYS A 165 -6.80 -20.34 2.46
C LYS A 165 -6.86 -19.72 1.07
N ILE A 166 -7.28 -20.50 0.07
CA ILE A 166 -7.50 -20.05 -1.30
C ILE A 166 -8.99 -20.13 -1.58
N TYR A 167 -9.62 -18.99 -1.88
CA TYR A 167 -11.05 -18.90 -2.12
C TYR A 167 -11.38 -19.18 -3.59
N GLN A 168 -12.41 -20.01 -3.80
CA GLN A 168 -13.09 -20.10 -5.08
C GLN A 168 -14.29 -19.16 -5.15
N THR A 169 -14.90 -18.86 -4.00
CA THR A 169 -16.09 -18.02 -3.90
C THR A 169 -15.79 -16.81 -3.02
N LEU A 170 -16.02 -15.61 -3.54
CA LEU A 170 -15.85 -14.35 -2.81
C LEU A 170 -17.09 -13.43 -2.95
N PRO A 171 -17.34 -12.55 -1.98
CA PRO A 171 -16.69 -12.48 -0.66
C PRO A 171 -16.95 -13.75 0.16
N PRO A 172 -16.11 -14.04 1.18
CA PRO A 172 -16.34 -15.17 2.09
C PRO A 172 -17.63 -14.97 2.88
N PRO A 173 -18.17 -16.01 3.53
CA PRO A 173 -19.25 -15.84 4.49
C PRO A 173 -18.78 -15.04 5.71
N ARG A 174 -19.73 -14.37 6.37
CA ARG A 174 -19.44 -13.52 7.53
C ARG A 174 -18.73 -14.26 8.66
N THR A 175 -19.18 -15.47 8.97
CA THR A 175 -18.60 -16.33 10.02
C THR A 175 -17.11 -16.56 9.81
N GLU A 176 -16.69 -16.78 8.56
CA GLU A 176 -15.28 -17.00 8.24
C GLU A 176 -14.44 -15.70 8.33
N LEU A 177 -15.03 -14.55 8.02
CA LEU A 177 -14.34 -13.28 8.21
C LEU A 177 -14.17 -12.96 9.70
N GLU A 178 -15.15 -13.30 10.53
CA GLU A 178 -15.09 -13.16 12.00
C GLU A 178 -14.01 -14.05 12.63
N GLU A 179 -13.69 -15.22 12.05
CA GLU A 179 -12.59 -16.07 12.51
C GLU A 179 -11.20 -15.45 12.31
N VAL A 180 -11.05 -14.59 11.31
CA VAL A 180 -9.74 -14.06 10.89
C VAL A 180 -9.54 -12.60 11.20
N LEU A 181 -10.61 -11.83 11.39
CA LEU A 181 -10.56 -10.40 11.65
C LEU A 181 -11.20 -10.11 13.01
N ALA A 182 -10.39 -9.65 13.95
CA ALA A 182 -10.87 -9.11 15.22
C ALA A 182 -10.83 -7.58 15.18
N PHE A 183 -11.92 -6.94 15.59
CA PHE A 183 -11.98 -5.50 15.73
C PHE A 183 -12.16 -5.11 17.21
N ILE A 184 -11.13 -4.46 17.77
CA ILE A 184 -11.10 -3.93 19.13
C ILE A 184 -11.22 -2.41 19.06
N TYR A 185 -12.15 -1.84 19.82
CA TYR A 185 -12.26 -0.40 20.02
C TYR A 185 -11.90 -0.06 21.47
N THR A 186 -11.00 0.89 21.66
CA THR A 186 -10.57 1.35 22.98
C THR A 186 -10.76 2.86 23.10
N GLY A 187 -11.43 3.31 24.14
CA GLY A 187 -11.63 4.74 24.39
C GLY A 187 -12.47 5.00 25.64
N PRO A 188 -12.66 6.27 26.03
CA PRO A 188 -13.41 6.63 27.23
C PRO A 188 -14.92 6.40 27.07
N VAL A 189 -15.42 6.45 25.84
CA VAL A 189 -16.83 6.32 25.48
C VAL A 189 -17.00 5.26 24.39
N GLN A 190 -18.16 4.61 24.39
CA GLN A 190 -18.54 3.65 23.36
C GLN A 190 -18.60 4.34 21.98
N PRO A 191 -18.09 3.72 20.92
CA PRO A 191 -18.08 4.30 19.58
C PRO A 191 -19.49 4.59 19.06
N THR A 192 -19.64 5.74 18.43
CA THR A 192 -20.83 6.15 17.69
C THR A 192 -20.79 5.68 16.24
N ASP A 193 -21.91 5.75 15.52
CA ASP A 193 -21.95 5.45 14.09
C ASP A 193 -21.03 6.37 13.26
N GLU A 194 -20.86 7.63 13.68
CA GLU A 194 -19.91 8.56 13.05
C GLU A 194 -18.46 8.15 13.28
N ASP A 195 -18.13 7.58 14.44
CA ASP A 195 -16.79 7.04 14.68
C ASP A 195 -16.52 5.85 13.77
N PHE A 196 -17.51 4.96 13.60
CA PHE A 196 -17.40 3.82 12.68
C PHE A 196 -17.18 4.26 11.23
N LYS A 197 -17.82 5.35 10.79
CA LYS A 197 -17.63 5.92 9.45
C LYS A 197 -16.19 6.34 9.15
N ARG A 198 -15.39 6.57 10.19
CA ARG A 198 -13.98 6.95 10.07
C ARG A 198 -13.05 5.75 10.11
N THR A 199 -13.54 4.57 10.47
CA THR A 199 -12.70 3.37 10.64
C THR A 199 -12.29 2.74 9.31
N PRO A 200 -11.12 2.06 9.24
CA PRO A 200 -10.66 1.39 8.03
C PRO A 200 -11.38 0.06 7.74
N LEU A 201 -12.48 -0.25 8.46
CA LEU A 201 -13.15 -1.54 8.42
C LEU A 201 -14.58 -1.49 7.87
N LEU A 202 -15.03 -0.35 7.35
CA LEU A 202 -16.32 -0.28 6.68
C LEU A 202 -16.30 -1.03 5.36
N VAL A 203 -17.40 -1.69 5.07
CA VAL A 203 -17.58 -2.42 3.82
C VAL A 203 -18.73 -1.81 3.04
N SER A 204 -18.47 -1.39 1.80
CA SER A 204 -19.50 -1.05 0.83
C SER A 204 -19.73 -2.22 -0.12
N HIS A 205 -20.98 -2.67 -0.22
CA HIS A 205 -21.35 -3.75 -1.14
C HIS A 205 -21.01 -3.39 -2.59
N LYS A 206 -21.28 -2.14 -2.98
CA LYS A 206 -21.02 -1.63 -4.32
C LYS A 206 -19.53 -1.66 -4.67
N LYS A 207 -18.65 -1.29 -3.73
CA LYS A 207 -17.20 -1.30 -3.95
C LYS A 207 -16.68 -2.73 -4.08
N VAL A 208 -17.12 -3.62 -3.19
CA VAL A 208 -16.71 -5.04 -3.20
C VAL A 208 -17.16 -5.73 -4.48
N SER A 209 -18.42 -5.56 -4.89
CA SER A 209 -18.93 -6.20 -6.12
C SER A 209 -18.21 -5.68 -7.36
N ALA A 210 -18.07 -4.35 -7.50
CA ALA A 210 -17.38 -3.75 -8.63
C ALA A 210 -15.91 -4.19 -8.72
N ALA A 211 -15.22 -4.27 -7.57
CA ALA A 211 -13.84 -4.76 -7.53
C ALA A 211 -13.74 -6.24 -7.93
N LEU A 212 -14.64 -7.10 -7.44
CA LEU A 212 -14.65 -8.54 -7.78
C LEU A 212 -14.99 -8.78 -9.26
N GLU A 213 -15.98 -8.07 -9.79
CA GLU A 213 -16.36 -8.13 -11.22
C GLU A 213 -15.18 -7.70 -12.11
N TRP A 214 -14.52 -6.59 -11.75
CA TRP A 214 -13.33 -6.12 -12.46
C TRP A 214 -12.19 -7.13 -12.38
N LEU A 215 -11.90 -7.68 -11.19
CA LEU A 215 -10.86 -8.69 -11.01
C LEU A 215 -11.15 -9.95 -11.82
N LYS A 216 -12.38 -10.46 -11.80
CA LYS A 216 -12.79 -11.62 -12.59
C LYS A 216 -12.60 -11.39 -14.10
N LEU A 217 -12.83 -10.16 -14.55
CA LEU A 217 -12.66 -9.80 -15.96
C LEU A 217 -11.19 -9.61 -16.37
N ASN A 218 -10.38 -9.02 -15.50
CA ASN A 218 -9.05 -8.50 -15.84
C ASN A 218 -7.87 -9.27 -15.24
N HIS A 219 -8.06 -10.02 -14.17
CA HIS A 219 -7.00 -10.74 -13.47
C HIS A 219 -7.07 -12.24 -13.74
N THR A 220 -5.96 -12.84 -14.18
CA THR A 220 -5.90 -14.26 -14.56
C THR A 220 -6.27 -15.16 -13.38
N ASP A 221 -5.73 -14.86 -12.20
CA ASP A 221 -6.04 -15.56 -10.95
C ASP A 221 -7.42 -15.24 -10.37
N TYR A 222 -8.34 -14.60 -11.09
CA TYR A 222 -9.73 -14.43 -10.65
C TYR A 222 -10.72 -14.93 -11.70
N LYS A 223 -10.24 -15.45 -12.83
CA LYS A 223 -11.08 -15.82 -13.98
C LYS A 223 -12.15 -16.85 -13.64
N ASP A 224 -11.80 -17.83 -12.83
CA ASP A 224 -12.64 -18.93 -12.37
C ASP A 224 -13.38 -18.64 -11.06
N LEU A 225 -13.17 -17.46 -10.46
CA LEU A 225 -13.78 -17.07 -9.19
C LEU A 225 -15.31 -16.98 -9.30
N ASP A 226 -16.04 -17.56 -8.34
CA ASP A 226 -17.48 -17.36 -8.17
C ASP A 226 -17.77 -16.15 -7.29
N ILE A 227 -18.57 -15.20 -7.79
CA ILE A 227 -18.96 -14.02 -7.02
C ILE A 227 -20.27 -14.34 -6.29
N SER A 228 -20.21 -14.48 -4.97
CA SER A 228 -21.37 -14.75 -4.12
C SER A 228 -22.03 -13.44 -3.66
N TYR A 229 -23.05 -13.02 -4.41
CA TYR A 229 -23.92 -11.92 -3.99
C TYR A 229 -24.75 -12.27 -2.75
N GLU A 230 -24.97 -13.55 -2.48
CA GLU A 230 -25.65 -14.01 -1.26
C GLU A 230 -24.81 -13.75 -0.02
N ASN A 231 -23.52 -14.11 -0.05
CA ASN A 231 -22.58 -13.79 1.02
C ASN A 231 -22.49 -12.28 1.22
N LEU A 232 -22.41 -11.53 0.12
CA LEU A 232 -22.37 -10.07 0.17
C LEU A 232 -23.62 -9.48 0.86
N LYS A 233 -24.83 -9.98 0.55
CA LYS A 233 -26.08 -9.58 1.22
C LYS A 233 -26.12 -9.94 2.71
N GLY A 234 -25.33 -10.93 3.14
CA GLY A 234 -25.19 -11.30 4.55
C GLY A 234 -24.42 -10.25 5.38
N TYR A 235 -23.66 -9.36 4.73
CA TYR A 235 -23.03 -8.21 5.36
C TYR A 235 -24.00 -7.03 5.42
N LYS A 236 -23.76 -6.14 6.40
CA LYS A 236 -24.46 -4.85 6.46
C LYS A 236 -23.69 -3.84 5.61
N ASP A 237 -24.39 -3.15 4.71
CA ASP A 237 -23.78 -2.15 3.85
C ASP A 237 -23.32 -0.93 4.67
N ASN A 238 -22.14 -0.41 4.35
CA ASN A 238 -21.45 0.67 5.05
C ASN A 238 -21.31 0.44 6.56
N ALA A 239 -21.06 -0.81 6.95
CA ALA A 239 -20.83 -1.19 8.35
C ALA A 239 -19.60 -2.09 8.48
N THR A 240 -19.20 -2.35 9.73
CA THR A 240 -18.10 -3.27 10.04
C THR A 240 -18.55 -4.72 9.77
N PRO A 241 -17.71 -5.55 9.13
CA PRO A 241 -18.10 -6.91 8.78
C PRO A 241 -18.03 -7.89 9.95
N VAL A 242 -17.44 -7.46 11.07
CA VAL A 242 -17.24 -8.26 12.28
C VAL A 242 -17.78 -7.54 13.51
N VAL A 243 -18.00 -8.29 14.58
CA VAL A 243 -18.40 -7.75 15.88
C VAL A 243 -17.25 -6.93 16.47
N VAL A 244 -17.60 -5.78 17.06
CA VAL A 244 -16.65 -4.87 17.68
C VAL A 244 -16.57 -5.15 19.18
N SER A 245 -15.36 -5.44 19.67
CA SER A 245 -15.09 -5.57 21.11
C SER A 245 -14.74 -4.20 21.68
N TYR A 246 -15.63 -3.61 22.47
CA TYR A 246 -15.38 -2.34 23.15
C TYR A 246 -14.72 -2.56 24.51
N HIS A 247 -13.55 -1.94 24.72
CA HIS A 247 -12.86 -1.92 26.00
C HIS A 247 -12.72 -0.47 26.50
N PRO A 248 -13.45 -0.07 27.56
CA PRO A 248 -13.35 1.27 28.08
C PRO A 248 -11.94 1.55 28.62
N GLN A 249 -11.36 2.68 28.20
CA GLN A 249 -10.07 3.18 28.67
C GLN A 249 -10.16 4.68 28.94
N THR A 250 -9.94 5.07 30.19
CA THR A 250 -9.97 6.46 30.67
C THR A 250 -8.58 7.09 30.83
N SER A 251 -7.52 6.29 30.71
CA SER A 251 -6.12 6.76 30.76
C SER A 251 -5.39 6.36 29.50
N SER A 252 -4.63 7.30 28.93
CA SER A 252 -3.68 7.03 27.86
C SER A 252 -2.50 6.20 28.41
N LYS A 253 -2.72 4.91 28.68
CA LYS A 253 -1.70 3.98 29.18
C LYS A 253 -0.68 3.59 28.10
N GLU A 254 -0.04 4.59 27.50
CA GLU A 254 1.15 4.42 26.68
C GLU A 254 2.26 5.33 27.26
N GLU A 255 2.53 5.25 28.57
CA GLU A 255 3.76 5.84 29.13
C GLU A 255 5.01 5.02 28.75
N LEU A 256 4.85 3.69 28.64
CA LEU A 256 5.88 2.78 28.16
C LEU A 256 5.86 2.72 26.64
N GLY A 257 6.64 3.59 26.00
CA GLY A 257 6.77 3.66 24.53
C GLY A 257 6.92 5.08 23.99
N LYS A 258 6.67 6.11 24.80
CA LYS A 258 6.88 7.50 24.42
C LYS A 258 8.38 7.79 24.34
N SER A 259 8.81 8.37 23.22
CA SER A 259 10.16 8.91 23.07
C SER A 259 10.41 9.97 24.14
N LEU A 260 11.68 10.15 24.55
CA LEU A 260 12.10 11.23 25.43
C LEU A 260 11.73 12.63 24.88
N ASN A 261 11.52 12.73 23.57
CA ASN A 261 11.10 13.96 22.87
C ASN A 261 9.59 13.98 22.54
N HIS A 262 8.77 13.14 23.17
CA HIS A 262 7.32 13.19 22.94
C HIS A 262 6.76 14.51 23.48
N ASP A 263 6.08 15.25 22.61
CA ASP A 263 5.49 16.58 22.83
C ASP A 263 4.19 16.55 23.65
N GLY A 264 3.67 15.36 23.94
CA GLY A 264 2.44 15.18 24.71
C GLY A 264 1.17 15.33 23.87
N GLU A 265 1.27 15.54 22.55
CA GLU A 265 0.10 15.57 21.68
C GLU A 265 -0.46 14.16 21.48
N GLU A 266 -1.79 14.05 21.48
CA GLU A 266 -2.46 12.81 21.10
C GLU A 266 -2.18 12.48 19.62
N GLU A 267 -1.70 11.27 19.36
CA GLU A 267 -1.50 10.78 18.00
C GLU A 267 -2.83 10.37 17.37
N GLY A 268 -3.10 10.82 16.16
CA GLY A 268 -4.29 10.44 15.40
C GLY A 268 -4.88 11.59 14.61
N THR A 269 -6.07 11.34 14.08
CA THR A 269 -6.83 12.33 13.28
C THR A 269 -8.04 12.81 14.06
N GLU A 270 -8.28 14.13 14.06
CA GLU A 270 -9.48 14.73 14.66
C GLU A 270 -10.69 14.62 13.73
N THR A 271 -10.48 14.84 12.43
CA THR A 271 -11.51 14.79 11.39
C THR A 271 -11.09 13.89 10.23
N GLY A 272 -12.07 13.28 9.55
CA GLY A 272 -11.82 12.45 8.38
C GLY A 272 -11.39 11.02 8.72
N PRO A 273 -10.83 10.28 7.75
CA PRO A 273 -10.51 8.87 7.93
C PRO A 273 -9.44 8.68 9.02
N CYS A 274 -9.69 7.72 9.90
CA CYS A 274 -8.76 7.33 10.95
C CYS A 274 -7.45 6.82 10.33
N SER A 275 -6.32 7.32 10.83
CA SER A 275 -5.01 6.87 10.36
C SER A 275 -4.82 5.39 10.71
N LEU A 276 -4.36 4.60 9.74
CA LEU A 276 -4.12 3.16 9.92
C LEU A 276 -2.62 2.87 9.79
N VAL A 277 -2.03 2.30 10.83
CA VAL A 277 -0.68 1.72 10.80
C VAL A 277 -0.79 0.20 10.79
N VAL A 278 -0.12 -0.45 9.85
CA VAL A 278 -0.12 -1.92 9.74
C VAL A 278 1.25 -2.46 10.14
N HIS A 279 1.25 -3.34 11.14
CA HIS A 279 2.42 -4.09 11.58
C HIS A 279 2.29 -5.55 11.13
N GLY A 280 3.20 -6.00 10.26
CA GLY A 280 3.33 -7.40 9.88
C GLY A 280 4.34 -8.10 10.79
N VAL A 281 3.93 -9.19 11.45
CA VAL A 281 4.86 -10.03 12.23
C VAL A 281 5.17 -11.26 11.39
N THR A 282 6.37 -11.31 10.81
CA THR A 282 6.85 -12.49 10.08
C THR A 282 7.47 -13.48 11.08
N GLY A 283 7.21 -14.78 10.91
CA GLY A 283 7.55 -15.84 11.87
C GLY A 283 9.03 -15.99 12.26
N SER A 284 9.95 -15.27 11.62
CA SER A 284 11.34 -15.14 12.08
C SER A 284 11.50 -14.27 13.35
N GLN A 285 10.42 -13.62 13.81
CA GLN A 285 10.39 -12.70 14.96
C GLN A 285 9.55 -13.21 16.14
N LEU A 286 9.15 -14.49 16.14
CA LEU A 286 8.43 -15.17 17.23
C LEU A 286 9.28 -16.30 17.84
#